data_AF-A0A7S4CZN7-F1
#
_entry.id   AF-A0A7S4CZN7-F1
#
_cell.length_a   1.000
_cell.length_b   1.000
_cell.length_c   1.000
_cell.angle_alpha   90.00
_cell.angle_beta   90.00
_cell.angle_gamma   90.00
#
_symmetry.space_group_name_H-M   'P 1'
#
loop_
_entity.id
_entity.type
_entity.pdbx_description
1 polymer ?
#
loop_
_entity_poly.entity_id
_entity_poly.type
_entity_poly.pdbx_seq_one_letter_code
_entity_poly.pdbx_strand_id
1 'polypeptide(L)'
;EVWLELHIPHDVKGQKVYKFPEIWRVQSRKTRFWLDVVSALPVAYVLIYWLQSDTTWVPFCFIIKWFNALWNLPSHFNDAMEKMRVDPIKGRIFRAAFIFVMTAHIMACVFFVVARTQGDEATQYITTIPNLVSGGKVLYPYTHAFDWAIKTMTGLSRGNGIPLTDVQHCLLLSTVTTGIILYALMITTISDALTTPSLEARHRDHLQMVNDTM
;
A
#
# COMPACT_ATOMS: atom_id res chain seq x y z
N GLU A 1 -12.50 15.80 2.59
CA GLU A 1 -11.60 15.87 3.77
C GLU A 1 -11.01 17.27 3.98
N VAL A 2 -10.40 17.90 2.98
CA VAL A 2 -9.85 19.29 3.07
C VAL A 2 -10.80 20.29 3.75
N TRP A 3 -12.10 20.28 3.40
CA TRP A 3 -13.08 21.18 4.01
C TRP A 3 -13.38 20.85 5.49
N LEU A 4 -13.36 19.57 5.86
CA LEU A 4 -13.56 19.12 7.25
C LEU A 4 -12.35 19.47 8.11
N GLU A 5 -11.13 19.28 7.62
CA GLU A 5 -9.91 19.67 8.35
C GLU A 5 -9.86 21.16 8.68
N LEU A 6 -10.42 22.02 7.82
CA LEU A 6 -10.50 23.46 8.04
C LEU A 6 -11.54 23.88 9.09
N HIS A 7 -12.45 22.97 9.46
CA HIS A 7 -13.54 23.23 10.42
C HIS A 7 -13.42 22.43 11.72
N ILE A 8 -12.44 21.52 11.83
CA ILE A 8 -12.18 20.78 13.07
C ILE A 8 -11.33 21.67 14.00
N PRO A 9 -11.78 21.88 15.26
CA PRO A 9 -11.00 22.66 16.21
C PRO A 9 -9.72 21.91 16.59
N HIS A 10 -8.58 22.58 16.40
CA HIS A 10 -7.27 22.02 16.72
C HIS A 10 -6.78 22.49 18.08
N ASP A 11 -6.13 21.58 18.81
CA ASP A 11 -5.44 21.90 20.05
C ASP A 11 -4.06 22.51 19.73
N VAL A 12 -3.89 23.79 20.06
CA VAL A 12 -2.60 24.48 19.94
C VAL A 12 -2.19 24.88 21.35
N LYS A 13 -1.20 24.17 21.93
CA LYS A 13 -0.67 24.40 23.28
C LYS A 13 -1.69 24.24 24.42
N GLY A 14 -2.60 23.27 24.33
CA GLY A 14 -3.60 22.97 25.37
C GLY A 14 -4.86 23.83 25.28
N GLN A 15 -5.03 24.62 24.22
CA GLN A 15 -6.23 25.41 23.96
C GLN A 15 -6.81 25.07 22.58
N LYS A 16 -8.10 24.77 22.56
CA LYS A 16 -8.84 24.53 21.31
C LYS A 16 -9.09 25.85 20.60
N VAL A 17 -8.51 26.00 19.42
CA VAL A 17 -8.68 27.18 18.57
C VAL A 17 -9.85 26.94 17.62
N TYR A 18 -10.83 27.85 17.63
CA TYR A 18 -12.05 27.77 16.81
C TYR A 18 -12.07 28.78 15.65
N LYS A 19 -11.13 29.73 15.65
CA LYS A 19 -11.11 30.81 14.65
C LYS A 19 -10.46 30.34 13.35
N PHE A 20 -11.23 30.37 12.27
CA PHE A 20 -10.79 29.99 10.92
C PHE A 20 -9.45 30.63 10.47
N PRO A 21 -9.20 31.95 10.67
CA PRO A 21 -7.95 32.56 10.21
C PRO A 21 -6.69 32.00 10.90
N GLU A 22 -6.82 31.57 12.16
CA GLU A 22 -5.73 30.97 12.93
C GLU A 22 -5.52 29.51 12.52
N ILE A 23 -6.60 28.76 12.30
CA ILE A 23 -6.54 27.38 11.79
C ILE A 23 -5.88 27.35 10.41
N TRP A 24 -6.26 28.26 9.51
CA TRP A 24 -5.67 28.38 8.17
C TRP A 24 -4.15 28.61 8.22
N ARG A 25 -3.69 29.56 9.05
CA ARG A 25 -2.26 29.89 9.17
C ARG A 25 -1.41 28.71 9.64
N VAL A 26 -1.97 27.87 10.51
CA VAL A 26 -1.30 26.66 11.00
C VAL A 26 -1.35 25.55 9.94
N GLN A 27 -2.48 25.35 9.29
CA GLN A 27 -2.69 24.25 8.36
C GLN A 27 -1.96 24.46 7.02
N SER A 28 -1.93 25.69 6.50
CA SER A 28 -1.27 26.04 5.23
C SER A 28 0.26 25.86 5.25
N ARG A 29 0.85 25.77 6.45
CA ARG A 29 2.29 25.49 6.65
C ARG A 29 2.60 24.00 6.67
N LYS A 30 1.60 23.12 6.82
CA LYS A 30 1.80 21.68 6.79
C LYS A 30 1.86 21.22 5.34
N THR A 31 2.91 20.51 4.97
CA THR A 31 3.07 19.88 3.65
C THR A 31 1.92 18.91 3.34
N ARG A 32 1.39 18.24 4.37
CA ARG A 32 0.22 17.34 4.28
C ARG A 32 -1.02 18.01 3.68
N PHE A 33 -1.35 19.22 4.13
CA PHE A 33 -2.55 19.93 3.64
C PHE A 33 -2.48 20.19 2.14
N TRP A 34 -1.30 20.52 1.62
CA TRP A 34 -1.09 20.73 0.19
C TRP A 34 -1.21 19.42 -0.61
N LEU A 35 -0.77 18.28 -0.06
CA LEU A 35 -1.00 16.97 -0.69
C LEU A 35 -2.49 16.63 -0.77
N ASP A 36 -3.25 16.92 0.30
CA ASP A 36 -4.71 16.72 0.31
C ASP A 36 -5.41 17.62 -0.71
N VAL A 37 -5.01 18.89 -0.82
CA VAL A 37 -5.56 19.84 -1.81
C VAL A 37 -5.24 19.39 -3.24
N VAL A 38 -3.98 19.06 -3.53
CA VAL A 38 -3.56 18.64 -4.89
C VAL A 38 -4.23 17.33 -5.29
N SER A 39 -4.37 16.37 -4.36
CA SER A 39 -5.07 15.11 -4.63
C SER A 39 -6.58 15.30 -4.84
N ALA A 40 -7.19 16.32 -4.24
CA ALA A 40 -8.62 16.61 -4.39
C ALA A 40 -8.96 17.25 -5.74
N LEU A 41 -7.97 17.78 -6.47
CA LEU A 41 -8.22 18.39 -7.77
C LEU A 41 -8.66 17.33 -8.79
N PRO A 42 -9.74 17.56 -9.56
CA PRO A 42 -10.24 16.64 -10.58
C PRO A 42 -9.40 16.72 -11.87
N VAL A 43 -8.07 16.80 -11.76
CA VAL A 43 -7.14 17.00 -12.89
C VAL A 43 -7.32 15.92 -13.96
N ALA A 44 -7.51 14.67 -13.54
CA ALA A 44 -7.77 13.55 -14.44
C ALA A 44 -9.07 13.74 -15.26
N TYR A 45 -10.15 14.25 -14.64
CA TYR A 45 -11.42 14.47 -15.34
C TYR A 45 -11.32 15.63 -16.33
N VAL A 46 -10.61 16.70 -15.97
CA VAL A 46 -10.39 17.84 -16.85
C VAL A 46 -9.57 17.43 -18.07
N LEU A 47 -8.51 16.63 -17.90
CA LEU A 47 -7.68 16.15 -19.01
C LEU A 47 -8.47 15.25 -19.98
N ILE A 48 -9.29 14.34 -19.46
CA ILE A 48 -10.11 13.41 -20.29
C ILE A 48 -11.20 14.16 -21.05
N TYR A 49 -11.97 15.02 -20.37
CA TYR A 49 -13.16 15.64 -20.97
C TYR A 49 -12.85 16.89 -21.79
N TRP A 50 -11.90 17.72 -21.36
CA TRP A 50 -11.66 19.03 -21.98
C TRP A 50 -10.50 19.02 -22.96
N LEU A 51 -9.44 18.26 -22.67
CA LEU A 51 -8.22 18.30 -23.48
C LEU A 51 -8.16 17.21 -24.56
N GLN A 52 -9.09 16.23 -24.54
CA GLN A 52 -9.08 15.05 -25.41
C GLN A 52 -7.67 14.45 -25.56
N SER A 53 -6.87 14.51 -24.49
CA SER A 53 -5.48 14.08 -24.55
C SER A 53 -5.42 12.56 -24.63
N ASP A 54 -4.40 12.03 -25.31
CA ASP A 54 -4.10 10.60 -25.30
C ASP A 54 -4.17 10.03 -23.87
N THR A 55 -4.94 8.95 -23.73
CA THR A 55 -5.35 8.33 -22.46
C THR A 55 -4.19 7.78 -21.63
N THR A 56 -2.95 7.95 -22.09
CA THR A 56 -1.70 7.44 -21.50
C THR A 56 -1.29 8.20 -20.23
N TRP A 57 -1.62 9.48 -20.09
CA TRP A 57 -1.23 10.31 -18.94
C TRP A 57 -2.26 10.33 -17.80
N VAL A 58 -3.48 9.91 -18.10
CA VAL A 58 -4.60 9.84 -17.16
C VAL A 58 -4.30 8.94 -15.94
N PRO A 59 -3.68 7.74 -16.08
CA PRO A 59 -3.34 6.88 -14.96
C PRO A 59 -2.36 7.53 -13.98
N PHE A 60 -1.41 8.35 -14.47
CA PHE A 60 -0.43 9.04 -13.62
C PHE A 60 -1.06 10.06 -12.67
N CYS A 61 -2.15 10.72 -13.10
CA CYS A 61 -2.89 11.64 -12.25
C CYS A 61 -3.58 10.91 -11.07
N PHE A 62 -3.97 9.65 -11.26
CA PHE A 62 -4.51 8.83 -10.18
C PHE A 62 -3.43 8.38 -9.20
N ILE A 63 -2.17 8.22 -9.62
CA ILE A 63 -1.05 7.83 -8.73
C ILE A 63 -0.90 8.84 -7.57
N ILE A 64 -1.08 10.13 -7.82
CA ILE A 64 -1.04 11.18 -6.77
C ILE A 64 -2.15 10.98 -5.74
N LYS A 65 -3.37 10.61 -6.18
CA LYS A 65 -4.48 10.26 -5.29
C LYS A 65 -4.20 8.99 -4.49
N TRP A 66 -3.63 7.97 -5.13
CA TRP A 66 -3.24 6.72 -4.47
C TRP A 66 -2.16 6.96 -3.42
N PHE A 67 -1.17 7.79 -3.71
CA PHE A 67 -0.08 8.10 -2.79
C PHE A 67 -0.61 8.83 -1.55
N ASN A 68 -1.53 9.79 -1.73
CA ASN A 68 -2.17 10.48 -0.62
C ASN A 68 -3.08 9.55 0.21
N ALA A 69 -3.88 8.71 -0.46
CA ALA A 69 -4.74 7.73 0.20
C ALA A 69 -3.92 6.69 1.00
N LEU A 70 -2.80 6.22 0.45
CA LEU A 70 -1.90 5.27 1.12
C LEU A 70 -1.21 5.90 2.34
N TRP A 71 -0.96 7.21 2.31
CA TRP A 71 -0.39 7.96 3.42
C TRP A 71 -1.40 8.20 4.56
N ASN A 72 -2.68 8.38 4.24
CA ASN A 72 -3.76 8.55 5.22
C ASN A 72 -4.29 7.21 5.78
N LEU A 73 -4.03 6.10 5.10
CA LEU A 73 -4.50 4.76 5.48
C LEU A 73 -4.11 4.32 6.91
N PRO A 74 -2.87 4.57 7.40
CA PRO A 74 -2.46 4.17 8.75
C PRO A 74 -3.26 4.83 9.88
N SER A 75 -3.65 6.11 9.75
CA SER A 75 -4.41 6.80 10.81
C SER A 75 -5.83 6.25 10.89
N HIS A 76 -6.51 6.11 9.76
CA HIS A 76 -7.86 5.55 9.72
C HIS A 76 -7.88 4.08 10.16
N PHE A 77 -6.84 3.33 9.84
CA PHE A 77 -6.74 1.93 10.23
C PHE A 77 -6.52 1.77 11.74
N ASN A 78 -5.69 2.60 12.37
CA ASN A 78 -5.49 2.58 13.81
C ASN A 78 -6.78 2.96 14.56
N ASP A 79 -7.47 4.02 14.13
CA ASP A 79 -8.73 4.46 14.73
C ASP A 79 -9.84 3.41 14.58
N ALA A 80 -9.87 2.69 13.46
CA ALA A 80 -10.82 1.61 13.20
C ALA A 80 -10.53 0.36 14.06
N MET A 81 -9.25 0.00 14.22
CA MET A 81 -8.83 -1.11 15.09
C MET A 81 -9.13 -0.83 16.56
N GLU A 82 -8.92 0.40 17.02
CA GLU A 82 -9.24 0.83 18.38
C GLU A 82 -10.76 0.72 18.65
N LYS A 83 -11.60 1.17 17.71
CA LYS A 83 -13.06 1.05 17.80
C LYS A 83 -13.55 -0.39 17.81
N MET A 84 -12.91 -1.27 17.04
CA MET A 84 -13.29 -2.68 16.94
C MET A 84 -12.74 -3.55 18.10
N ARG A 85 -11.99 -2.97 19.04
CA ARG A 85 -11.33 -3.69 20.15
C ARG A 85 -10.55 -4.92 19.68
N VAL A 86 -9.96 -4.83 18.49
CA VAL A 86 -9.15 -5.91 17.95
C VAL A 86 -7.91 -6.05 18.82
N ASP A 87 -7.55 -7.28 19.14
CA ASP A 87 -6.30 -7.58 19.82
C ASP A 87 -5.14 -6.86 19.10
N PRO A 88 -4.34 -6.04 19.81
CA PRO A 88 -3.24 -5.28 19.22
C PRO A 88 -2.30 -6.14 18.38
N ILE A 89 -2.12 -7.41 18.76
CA ILE A 89 -1.28 -8.38 18.05
C ILE A 89 -1.88 -8.72 16.68
N LYS A 90 -3.18 -9.07 16.66
CA LYS A 90 -3.91 -9.41 15.42
C LYS A 90 -3.99 -8.21 14.48
N GLY A 91 -4.18 -7.02 15.04
CA GLY A 91 -4.20 -5.77 14.27
C GLY A 91 -2.87 -5.49 13.54
N ARG A 92 -1.74 -5.71 14.21
CA ARG A 92 -0.40 -5.54 13.62
C ARG A 92 -0.16 -6.52 12.47
N ILE A 93 -0.48 -7.81 12.65
CA ILE A 93 -0.32 -8.82 11.60
C ILE A 93 -1.21 -8.51 10.41
N PHE A 94 -2.49 -8.16 10.63
CA PHE A 94 -3.41 -7.81 9.56
C PHE A 94 -2.91 -6.58 8.79
N ARG A 95 -2.42 -5.55 9.49
CA ARG A 95 -1.85 -4.36 8.85
C ARG A 95 -0.66 -4.71 7.96
N ALA A 96 0.26 -5.53 8.46
CA ALA A 96 1.43 -5.97 7.70
C ALA A 96 1.03 -6.76 6.45
N ALA A 97 0.08 -7.71 6.58
CA ALA A 97 -0.46 -8.47 5.47
C ALA A 97 -1.19 -7.58 4.44
N PHE A 98 -1.97 -6.61 4.89
CA PHE A 98 -2.65 -5.66 4.01
C PHE A 98 -1.66 -4.81 3.20
N ILE A 99 -0.62 -4.27 3.85
CA ILE A 99 0.44 -3.52 3.18
C ILE A 99 1.15 -4.39 2.13
N PHE A 100 1.43 -5.65 2.46
CA PHE A 100 2.06 -6.59 1.53
C PHE A 100 1.18 -6.81 0.28
N VAL A 101 -0.11 -7.12 0.47
CA VAL A 101 -1.06 -7.35 -0.65
C VAL A 101 -1.25 -6.11 -1.50
N MET A 102 -1.36 -4.92 -0.90
CA MET A 102 -1.49 -3.67 -1.65
C MET A 102 -0.23 -3.34 -2.45
N THR A 103 0.95 -3.62 -1.89
CA THR A 103 2.20 -3.44 -2.63
C THR A 103 2.27 -4.41 -3.82
N ALA A 104 1.88 -5.68 -3.62
CA ALA A 104 1.80 -6.65 -4.71
C ALA A 104 0.82 -6.21 -5.81
N HIS A 105 -0.32 -5.63 -5.45
CA HIS A 105 -1.28 -5.06 -6.41
C HIS A 105 -0.66 -3.91 -7.23
N ILE A 106 0.05 -2.99 -6.57
CA ILE A 106 0.72 -1.87 -7.25
C ILE A 106 1.78 -2.41 -8.22
N MET A 107 2.63 -3.34 -7.78
CA MET A 107 3.66 -3.93 -8.64
C MET A 107 3.05 -4.69 -9.83
N ALA A 108 1.96 -5.42 -9.63
CA ALA A 108 1.21 -6.09 -10.69
C ALA A 108 0.62 -5.10 -11.71
N CYS A 109 0.06 -3.99 -11.24
CA CYS A 109 -0.47 -2.93 -12.11
C CYS A 109 0.63 -2.23 -12.91
N VAL A 110 1.78 -1.93 -12.29
CA VAL A 110 2.94 -1.36 -12.99
C VAL A 110 3.46 -2.34 -14.03
N PHE A 111 3.59 -3.62 -13.68
CA PHE A 111 3.96 -4.68 -14.60
C PHE A 111 3.01 -4.75 -15.81
N PHE A 112 1.70 -4.66 -15.57
CA PHE A 112 0.69 -4.64 -16.62
C PHE A 112 0.82 -3.43 -17.55
N VAL A 113 1.12 -2.25 -17.01
CA VAL A 113 1.36 -1.03 -17.83
C VAL A 113 2.63 -1.16 -18.67
N VAL A 114 3.73 -1.63 -18.08
CA VAL A 114 4.99 -1.87 -18.80
C VAL A 114 4.78 -2.90 -19.91
N ALA A 115 4.05 -3.98 -19.61
CA ALA A 115 3.71 -5.01 -20.58
C ALA A 115 2.91 -4.46 -21.78
N ARG A 116 1.92 -3.59 -21.53
CA ARG A 116 1.11 -3.00 -22.61
C ARG A 116 1.84 -1.94 -23.42
N THR A 117 2.81 -1.24 -22.82
CA THR A 117 3.57 -0.19 -23.50
C THR A 117 4.71 -0.75 -24.35
N GLN A 118 5.28 -1.91 -23.96
CA GLN A 118 6.38 -2.55 -24.69
C GLN A 118 5.90 -3.54 -25.78
N GLY A 119 4.63 -3.92 -25.80
CA GLY A 119 4.07 -4.77 -26.86
C GLY A 119 4.79 -6.13 -26.97
N ASP A 120 5.22 -6.49 -28.18
CA ASP A 120 5.88 -7.77 -28.48
C ASP A 120 7.34 -7.84 -28.00
N GLU A 121 7.96 -6.73 -27.58
CA GLU A 121 9.28 -6.69 -26.93
C GLU A 121 9.22 -7.04 -25.44
N ALA A 122 8.02 -7.34 -24.94
CA ALA A 122 7.81 -7.71 -23.57
C ALA A 122 8.43 -9.09 -23.23
N THR A 123 8.78 -9.33 -21.96
CA THR A 123 9.40 -10.59 -21.51
C THR A 123 8.70 -11.84 -22.08
N GLN A 124 9.43 -12.95 -22.20
CA GLN A 124 8.86 -14.27 -22.53
C GLN A 124 7.66 -14.67 -21.63
N TYR A 125 7.59 -14.11 -20.42
CA TYR A 125 6.46 -14.30 -19.51
C TYR A 125 5.22 -13.46 -19.92
N ILE A 126 5.43 -12.26 -20.46
CA ILE A 126 4.34 -11.38 -20.92
C ILE A 126 3.71 -11.93 -22.20
N THR A 127 4.51 -12.48 -23.11
CA THR A 127 4.05 -13.06 -24.38
C THR A 127 3.32 -14.39 -24.22
N THR A 128 3.49 -15.07 -23.09
CA THR A 128 2.76 -16.32 -22.76
C THR A 128 1.40 -16.09 -22.10
N ILE A 129 1.03 -14.85 -21.76
CA ILE A 129 -0.28 -14.52 -21.21
C ILE A 129 -1.26 -14.25 -22.36
N PRO A 130 -2.15 -15.20 -22.73
CA PRO A 130 -3.09 -14.99 -23.82
C PRO A 130 -4.01 -13.80 -23.54
N ASN A 131 -4.22 -12.97 -24.55
CA ASN A 131 -5.09 -11.79 -24.55
C ASN A 131 -4.66 -10.58 -23.72
N LEU A 132 -3.37 -10.48 -23.36
CA LEU A 132 -2.87 -9.27 -22.69
C LEU A 132 -2.97 -8.01 -23.57
N VAL A 133 -2.77 -8.19 -24.88
CA VAL A 133 -2.79 -7.13 -25.91
C VAL A 133 -4.15 -7.05 -26.63
N SER A 134 -4.90 -8.16 -26.73
CA SER A 134 -6.08 -8.27 -27.61
C SER A 134 -7.40 -7.72 -27.05
N GLY A 135 -7.40 -7.05 -25.89
CA GLY A 135 -8.61 -6.40 -25.36
C GLY A 135 -9.70 -7.37 -24.86
N GLY A 136 -9.36 -8.63 -24.59
CA GLY A 136 -10.26 -9.63 -24.02
C GLY A 136 -10.58 -9.43 -22.53
N LYS A 137 -11.10 -10.49 -21.87
CA LYS A 137 -11.46 -10.49 -20.43
C LYS A 137 -10.28 -10.05 -19.56
N VAL A 138 -10.44 -8.92 -18.85
CA VAL A 138 -9.38 -8.26 -18.06
C VAL A 138 -8.91 -9.06 -16.84
N LEU A 139 -9.78 -9.90 -16.27
CA LEU A 139 -9.49 -10.62 -15.02
C LEU A 139 -8.33 -11.62 -15.17
N TYR A 140 -8.29 -12.35 -16.29
CA TYR A 140 -7.29 -13.40 -16.50
C TYR A 140 -5.86 -12.82 -16.61
N PRO A 141 -5.60 -11.81 -17.47
CA PRO A 141 -4.35 -11.04 -17.47
C PRO A 141 -3.93 -10.49 -16.10
N TYR A 142 -4.89 -9.93 -15.36
CA TYR A 142 -4.63 -9.35 -14.05
C TYR A 142 -4.20 -10.42 -13.03
N THR A 143 -4.86 -11.58 -13.00
CA THR A 143 -4.49 -12.66 -12.07
C THR A 143 -3.09 -13.18 -12.30
N HIS A 144 -2.62 -13.23 -13.54
CA HIS A 144 -1.24 -13.62 -13.88
C HIS A 144 -0.23 -12.54 -13.48
N ALA A 145 -0.52 -11.27 -13.74
CA ALA A 145 0.33 -10.16 -13.29
C ALA A 145 0.44 -10.11 -11.75
N PHE A 146 -0.66 -10.42 -11.05
CA PHE A 146 -0.69 -10.47 -9.60
C PHE A 146 0.06 -11.68 -9.03
N ASP A 147 -0.09 -12.85 -9.64
CA ASP A 147 0.72 -14.04 -9.33
C ASP A 147 2.21 -13.79 -9.53
N TRP A 148 2.59 -13.15 -10.65
CA TRP A 148 3.98 -12.73 -10.91
C TRP A 148 4.51 -11.82 -9.80
N ALA A 149 3.73 -10.81 -9.39
CA ALA A 149 4.15 -9.88 -8.34
C ALA A 149 4.36 -10.59 -7.00
N ILE A 150 3.42 -11.46 -6.59
CA ILE A 150 3.55 -12.23 -5.34
C ILE A 150 4.78 -13.14 -5.38
N LYS A 151 4.97 -13.91 -6.47
CA LYS A 151 6.11 -14.81 -6.60
C LYS A 151 7.44 -14.05 -6.60
N THR A 152 7.49 -12.90 -7.25
CA THR A 152 8.68 -12.05 -7.30
C THR A 152 8.99 -11.45 -5.93
N MET A 153 7.98 -10.94 -5.24
CA MET A 153 8.15 -10.34 -3.91
C MET A 153 8.51 -11.36 -2.83
N THR A 154 8.02 -12.59 -2.93
CA THR A 154 8.33 -13.68 -1.99
C THR A 154 9.62 -14.44 -2.33
N GLY A 155 10.28 -14.12 -3.44
CA GLY A 155 11.44 -14.87 -3.93
C GLY A 155 11.11 -16.23 -4.58
N LEU A 156 9.82 -16.55 -4.77
CA LEU A 156 9.34 -17.75 -5.46
C LEU A 156 9.31 -17.61 -6.99
N SER A 157 10.11 -16.70 -7.56
CA SER A 157 10.11 -16.28 -8.98
C SER A 157 10.54 -17.35 -10.00
N ARG A 158 10.40 -18.64 -9.70
CA ARG A 158 10.77 -19.73 -10.61
C ARG A 158 9.89 -19.70 -11.86
N GLY A 159 10.52 -19.69 -13.03
CA GLY A 159 9.82 -19.72 -14.32
C GLY A 159 9.30 -18.36 -14.80
N ASN A 160 9.59 -17.27 -14.08
CA ASN A 160 9.38 -15.93 -14.62
C ASN A 160 10.45 -15.69 -15.70
N GLY A 161 10.01 -15.47 -16.94
CA GLY A 161 10.90 -15.23 -18.08
C GLY A 161 11.92 -14.12 -17.81
N ILE A 162 13.09 -14.23 -18.42
CA ILE A 162 14.21 -13.29 -18.20
C ILE A 162 13.81 -11.91 -18.75
N PRO A 163 13.99 -10.81 -17.99
CA PRO A 163 13.81 -9.45 -18.50
C PRO A 163 14.68 -9.21 -19.73
N LEU A 164 14.08 -8.67 -20.81
CA LEU A 164 14.78 -8.41 -22.07
C LEU A 164 15.14 -6.93 -22.23
N THR A 165 14.41 -6.03 -21.56
CA THR A 165 14.62 -4.58 -21.61
C THR A 165 15.14 -4.04 -20.28
N ASP A 166 15.89 -2.94 -20.31
CA ASP A 166 16.43 -2.29 -19.10
C ASP A 166 15.31 -1.89 -18.11
N VAL A 167 14.18 -1.43 -18.64
CA VAL A 167 13.01 -1.05 -17.84
C VAL A 167 12.45 -2.26 -17.08
N GLN A 168 12.38 -3.43 -17.71
CA GLN A 168 11.94 -4.65 -17.04
C GLN A 168 12.93 -5.11 -15.98
N HIS A 169 14.24 -4.94 -16.21
CA HIS A 169 15.28 -5.22 -15.20
C HIS A 169 15.11 -4.33 -13.97
N CYS A 170 14.92 -3.02 -14.16
CA CYS A 170 14.66 -2.09 -13.06
C CYS A 170 13.37 -2.45 -12.31
N LEU A 171 12.30 -2.81 -13.02
CA LEU A 171 11.05 -3.23 -12.40
C LEU A 171 11.22 -4.51 -11.58
N LEU A 172 11.91 -5.52 -12.12
CA LEU A 172 12.20 -6.77 -11.42
C LEU A 172 13.01 -6.51 -10.16
N LEU A 173 14.11 -5.74 -10.27
CA LEU A 173 14.98 -5.43 -9.14
C LEU A 173 14.21 -4.68 -8.04
N SER A 174 13.46 -3.64 -8.39
CA SER A 174 12.66 -2.87 -7.43
C SER A 174 11.59 -3.74 -6.74
N THR A 175 10.95 -4.65 -7.48
CA THR A 175 9.94 -5.57 -6.95
C THR A 175 10.56 -6.57 -5.97
N VAL A 176 11.70 -7.17 -6.33
CA VAL A 176 12.42 -8.12 -5.47
C VAL A 176 12.93 -7.44 -4.20
N THR A 177 13.61 -6.29 -4.32
CA THR A 177 14.13 -5.57 -3.16
C THR A 177 13.01 -5.14 -2.21
N THR A 178 11.92 -4.59 -2.74
CA THR A 178 10.75 -4.20 -1.92
C THR A 178 10.10 -5.41 -1.27
N GLY A 179 9.96 -6.52 -2.01
CA GLY A 179 9.40 -7.76 -1.51
C GLY A 179 10.19 -8.36 -0.36
N ILE A 180 11.52 -8.45 -0.48
CA ILE A 180 12.41 -8.95 0.58
C ILE A 180 12.26 -8.14 1.87
N ILE A 181 12.24 -6.81 1.76
CA ILE A 181 12.08 -5.92 2.91
C ILE A 181 10.72 -6.14 3.59
N LEU A 182 9.63 -6.15 2.82
CA LEU A 182 8.28 -6.33 3.37
C LEU A 182 8.07 -7.73 3.95
N TYR A 183 8.64 -8.76 3.31
CA TYR A 183 8.56 -10.13 3.79
C TYR A 183 9.32 -10.29 5.11
N ALA A 184 10.51 -9.70 5.23
CA ALA A 184 11.25 -9.67 6.49
C ALA A 184 10.46 -8.97 7.59
N LEU A 185 9.86 -7.81 7.31
CA LEU A 185 9.01 -7.09 8.26
C LEU A 185 7.79 -7.91 8.69
N MET A 186 7.13 -8.62 7.77
CA MET A 186 6.04 -9.52 8.11
C MET A 186 6.49 -10.63 9.07
N ILE A 187 7.60 -11.31 8.77
CA ILE A 187 8.14 -12.36 9.65
C ILE A 187 8.47 -11.79 11.03
N THR A 188 9.10 -10.62 11.11
CA THR A 188 9.39 -9.96 12.39
C THR A 188 8.11 -9.67 13.18
N THR A 189 7.08 -9.12 12.53
CA THR A 189 5.80 -8.85 13.23
C THR A 189 5.11 -10.11 13.73
N ILE A 190 5.21 -11.23 12.99
CA ILE A 190 4.67 -12.53 13.42
C ILE A 190 5.52 -13.11 14.56
N SER A 191 6.84 -12.97 14.50
CA SER A 191 7.75 -13.40 15.56
C SER A 191 7.48 -12.66 16.87
N ASP A 192 7.34 -11.33 16.81
CA ASP A 192 6.99 -10.50 17.97
C ASP A 192 5.64 -10.90 18.57
N ALA A 193 4.67 -11.22 17.70
CA ALA A 193 3.36 -11.71 18.12
C ALA A 193 3.43 -13.04 18.88
N LEU A 194 4.29 -13.97 18.43
CA LEU A 194 4.45 -15.29 19.05
C LEU A 194 5.25 -15.23 20.36
N THR A 195 6.25 -14.33 20.43
CA THR A 195 7.08 -14.17 21.63
C THR A 195 6.40 -13.37 22.74
N THR A 196 5.35 -12.61 22.43
CA THR A 196 4.58 -11.87 23.44
C THR A 196 3.82 -12.87 24.31
N PRO A 197 4.20 -13.05 25.59
CA PRO A 197 3.61 -14.08 26.43
C PRO A 197 2.14 -13.73 26.71
N SER A 198 1.24 -14.67 26.40
CA SER A 198 -0.17 -14.54 26.76
C SER A 198 -0.33 -14.53 28.28
N LEU A 199 -1.44 -13.97 28.77
CA LEU A 199 -1.74 -13.94 30.20
C LEU A 199 -1.76 -15.36 30.80
N GLU A 200 -2.22 -16.34 30.02
CA GLU A 200 -2.25 -17.76 30.35
C GLU A 200 -0.85 -18.37 30.46
N ALA A 201 0.08 -17.99 29.57
CA ALA A 201 1.46 -18.43 29.63
C ALA A 201 2.13 -17.91 30.92
N ARG A 202 1.97 -16.62 31.23
CA ARG A 202 2.48 -16.03 32.48
C ARG A 202 1.89 -16.69 33.72
N HIS A 203 0.60 -17.01 33.68
CA HIS A 203 -0.07 -17.68 34.80
C HIS A 203 0.46 -19.11 35.00
N ARG A 204 0.69 -19.86 33.92
CA ARG A 204 1.32 -21.19 33.98
C ARG A 204 2.74 -21.12 34.54
N ASP A 205 3.54 -20.15 34.09
CA ASP A 205 4.91 -19.98 34.57
C ASP A 205 4.94 -19.68 36.08
N HIS A 206 4.01 -18.85 36.57
CA HIS A 206 3.87 -18.58 38.00
C HIS A 206 3.47 -19.83 38.81
N LEU A 207 2.55 -20.65 38.29
CA LEU A 207 2.16 -21.90 38.96
C LEU A 207 3.31 -22.90 39.03
N GLN A 208 4.13 -22.98 37.97
CA GLN A 208 5.34 -23.82 37.97
C GLN A 208 6.37 -23.31 38.98
N MET A 209 6.65 -22.02 39.02
CA MET A 209 7.58 -21.44 40.01
C MET A 209 7.15 -21.72 41.45
N VAL A 210 5.86 -21.62 41.76
CA VAL A 210 5.35 -21.96 43.11
C VAL A 210 5.54 -23.45 43.41
N ASN A 211 5.24 -24.31 42.45
CA ASN A 211 5.37 -25.77 42.61
C ASN A 211 6.83 -26.23 42.76
N ASP A 212 7.78 -25.53 42.12
CA ASP A 212 9.21 -25.84 42.22
C ASP A 212 9.82 -25.35 43.55
N THR A 213 9.17 -24.41 44.25
CA THR A 213 9.61 -23.88 45.56
C THR A 213 9.05 -24.63 46.77
N MET A 214 8.06 -25.50 46.58
CA MET A 214 7.46 -26.34 47.63
C MET A 214 8.12 -27.70 47.70
#